data_AF-A0A8S2SLJ9-F1
#
_entry.id   AF-A0A8S2SLJ9-F1
#
_cell.length_a   1.000
_cell.length_b   1.000
_cell.length_c   1.000
_cell.angle_alpha   90.00
_cell.angle_beta   90.00
_cell.angle_gamma   90.00
#
_symmetry.space_group_name_H-M   'P 1'
#
loop_
_entity.id
_entity.type
_entity.pdbx_description
1 polymer ?
#
loop_
_entity_poly.entity_id
_entity_poly.type
_entity_poly.pdbx_seq_one_letter_code
_entity_poly.pdbx_strand_id
1 'polypeptide(L)'
;MDDIVERKYAPLKHQLNSLFSKHHINVALSLEIQQKISDQFADYFSVPIPSNLHQRAIYEDCLILSIRYYLKKNNLILRRTADNMNTFYLGNRQEF
;
A
#
# COMPACT_ATOMS: atom_id res chain seq x y z
N MET A 1 6.92 -16.97 1.55
CA MET A 1 6.58 -15.67 0.95
C MET A 1 7.59 -15.44 -0.17
N ASP A 2 7.20 -14.85 -1.30
CA ASP A 2 8.16 -14.53 -2.38
C ASP A 2 9.18 -13.49 -1.86
N ASP A 3 10.49 -13.74 -2.04
CA ASP A 3 11.60 -12.88 -1.58
C ASP A 3 11.46 -11.42 -2.05
N ILE A 4 10.78 -11.20 -3.17
CA ILE A 4 10.49 -9.86 -3.69
C ILE A 4 9.42 -9.18 -2.84
N VAL A 5 8.37 -9.91 -2.48
CA VAL A 5 7.25 -9.40 -1.69
C VAL A 5 7.71 -9.12 -0.26
N GLU A 6 8.54 -9.98 0.32
CA GLU A 6 9.12 -9.77 1.65
C GLU A 6 10.01 -8.52 1.70
N ARG A 7 10.86 -8.31 0.68
CA ARG A 7 11.66 -7.08 0.55
C ARG A 7 10.78 -5.83 0.40
N LYS A 8 9.68 -5.91 -0.35
CA LYS A 8 8.71 -4.80 -0.49
C LYS A 8 7.92 -4.55 0.81
N TYR A 9 7.72 -5.56 1.64
CA TYR A 9 7.00 -5.45 2.91
C TYR A 9 7.86 -4.87 4.03
N ALA A 10 9.19 -5.05 4.00
CA ALA A 10 10.11 -4.63 5.06
C ALA A 10 9.95 -3.16 5.50
N PRO A 11 9.80 -2.15 4.61
CA PRO A 11 9.56 -0.77 5.02
C PRO A 11 8.27 -0.59 5.82
N LEU A 12 7.19 -1.24 5.38
CA LEU A 12 5.89 -1.19 6.06
C LEU A 12 5.96 -1.85 7.44
N LYS A 13 6.61 -3.02 7.54
CA LYS A 13 6.86 -3.69 8.83
C LYS A 13 7.60 -2.78 9.81
N HIS A 14 8.61 -2.05 9.34
CA HIS A 14 9.36 -1.10 10.18
C HIS A 14 8.48 0.06 10.69
N GLN A 15 7.65 0.63 9.82
CA GLN A 15 6.71 1.69 10.19
C GLN A 15 5.67 1.22 11.20
N LEU A 16 5.12 0.01 11.01
CA LEU A 16 4.17 -0.60 11.93
C LEU A 16 4.80 -0.83 13.31
N ASN A 17 6.02 -1.37 13.37
CA ASN A 17 6.75 -1.52 14.63
C ASN A 17 6.93 -0.18 15.36
N SER A 18 7.31 0.88 14.65
CA SER A 18 7.44 2.20 15.23
C SER A 18 6.12 2.73 15.78
N LEU A 19 5.01 2.49 15.07
CA LEU A 19 3.68 2.94 15.48
C LEU A 19 3.18 2.16 16.70
N PHE A 20 3.32 0.84 16.72
CA PHE A 20 2.94 0.01 17.85
C PHE A 20 3.74 0.33 19.11
N SER A 21 5.05 0.57 18.96
CA SER A 21 5.91 1.03 20.06
C SER A 21 5.46 2.39 20.60
N LYS A 22 5.20 3.36 19.71
CA LYS A 22 4.76 4.71 20.07
C LYS A 22 3.43 4.72 20.85
N HIS A 23 2.52 3.80 20.52
CA HIS A 23 1.20 3.70 21.14
C HIS A 23 1.11 2.62 22.22
N HIS A 24 2.24 2.03 22.64
CA HIS A 24 2.30 0.98 23.67
C HIS A 24 1.33 -0.19 23.42
N ILE A 25 1.13 -0.55 22.15
CA ILE A 25 0.32 -1.71 21.79
C ILE A 25 1.00 -2.96 22.34
N ASN A 26 0.24 -3.84 22.99
CA ASN A 26 0.83 -5.05 23.56
C ASN A 26 1.41 -5.94 22.44
N VAL A 27 2.36 -6.80 22.80
CA VAL A 27 3.10 -7.62 21.84
C VAL A 27 2.20 -8.61 21.12
N ALA A 28 1.26 -9.26 21.81
CA ALA A 28 0.36 -10.25 21.23
C ALA A 28 -0.55 -9.66 20.14
N LEU A 29 -1.17 -8.51 20.42
CA LEU A 29 -2.01 -7.77 19.50
C LEU A 29 -1.20 -7.21 18.33
N SER A 30 0.02 -6.73 18.60
CA SER A 30 0.93 -6.26 17.55
C SER A 30 1.26 -7.39 16.55
N LEU A 31 1.57 -8.59 17.05
CA LEU A 31 1.83 -9.75 16.20
C LEU A 31 0.59 -10.16 15.39
N GLU A 32 -0.59 -10.17 16.01
CA GLU A 32 -1.84 -10.49 15.31
C GLU A 32 -2.12 -9.51 14.17
N ILE A 33 -1.98 -8.20 14.42
CA ILE A 33 -2.18 -7.15 13.42
C ILE A 33 -1.12 -7.29 12.30
N GLN A 34 0.15 -7.50 12.66
CA GLN A 34 1.21 -7.67 11.66
C GLN A 34 0.99 -8.88 10.77
N GLN A 35 0.53 -9.99 11.32
CA GLN A 35 0.22 -11.18 10.54
C GLN A 35 -0.89 -10.88 9.53
N LYS A 36 -2.00 -10.30 9.98
CA LYS A 36 -3.12 -9.92 9.10
C LYS A 36 -2.69 -8.97 7.98
N ILE A 37 -1.88 -7.96 8.29
CA ILE A 37 -1.38 -7.02 7.29
C ILE A 37 -0.40 -7.72 6.33
N SER A 38 0.47 -8.58 6.84
CA SER A 38 1.43 -9.34 6.02
C SER A 38 0.72 -10.26 5.02
N ASP A 39 -0.32 -10.97 5.46
CA ASP A 39 -1.10 -11.87 4.61
C ASP A 39 -1.82 -11.08 3.52
N GLN A 40 -2.49 -9.97 3.88
CA GLN A 40 -3.11 -9.08 2.90
C GLN A 40 -2.10 -8.49 1.91
N PHE A 41 -0.92 -8.10 2.40
CA PHE A 41 0.14 -7.57 1.55
C PHE A 41 0.61 -8.63 0.55
N ALA A 42 0.79 -9.87 1.00
CA ALA A 42 1.14 -10.97 0.11
C ALA A 42 0.06 -11.18 -0.96
N ASP A 43 -1.21 -11.20 -0.59
CA ASP A 43 -2.32 -11.40 -1.52
C ASP A 43 -2.39 -10.30 -2.58
N TYR A 44 -2.19 -9.02 -2.20
CA TYR A 44 -2.26 -7.91 -3.14
C TYR A 44 -1.04 -7.78 -4.05
N PHE A 45 0.15 -8.12 -3.55
CA PHE A 45 1.42 -7.83 -4.25
C PHE A 45 2.15 -9.07 -4.78
N SER A 46 1.60 -10.27 -4.61
CA SER A 46 2.10 -11.50 -5.22
C SER A 46 1.70 -11.65 -6.69
N VAL A 47 0.74 -10.85 -7.17
CA VAL A 47 0.30 -10.90 -8.57
C VAL A 47 1.44 -10.45 -9.50
N PRO A 48 1.94 -11.33 -10.38
CA PRO A 48 2.99 -10.96 -11.32
C PRO A 48 2.46 -9.95 -12.34
N ILE A 49 3.28 -8.97 -12.69
CA ILE A 49 2.95 -8.01 -13.75
C ILE A 49 2.97 -8.77 -15.09
N PRO A 50 1.93 -8.65 -15.94
CA PRO A 50 1.93 -9.29 -17.25
C PRO A 50 3.14 -8.85 -18.09
N SER A 51 3.82 -9.81 -18.73
CA SER A 51 4.98 -9.55 -19.58
C SER A 51 4.59 -9.02 -20.96
N ASN A 52 3.38 -9.36 -21.44
CA ASN A 52 2.85 -8.87 -22.71
C ASN A 52 2.38 -7.41 -22.59
N LEU A 53 2.79 -6.57 -23.54
CA LEU A 53 2.48 -5.12 -23.52
C LEU A 53 0.98 -4.81 -23.51
N HIS A 54 0.17 -5.55 -24.27
CA HIS A 54 -1.27 -5.31 -24.34
C HIS A 54 -1.96 -5.69 -23.02
N GLN A 55 -1.60 -6.86 -22.46
CA GLN A 55 -2.12 -7.29 -21.16
C GLN A 55 -1.66 -6.36 -20.04
N ARG A 56 -0.44 -5.83 -20.12
CA ARG A 56 0.09 -4.86 -19.17
C ARG A 56 -0.68 -3.54 -19.23
N ALA A 57 -0.99 -3.02 -20.42
CA ALA A 57 -1.81 -1.82 -20.56
C ALA A 57 -3.19 -2.01 -19.92
N ILE A 58 -3.85 -3.14 -20.18
CA ILE A 58 -5.14 -3.48 -19.56
C ILE A 58 -5.03 -3.56 -18.03
N TYR A 59 -3.97 -4.22 -17.53
CA TYR A 59 -3.71 -4.32 -16.10
C TYR A 59 -3.50 -2.94 -15.45
N GLU A 60 -2.73 -2.07 -16.08
CA GLU A 60 -2.47 -0.70 -15.60
C GLU A 60 -3.75 0.14 -15.58
N ASP A 61 -4.60 0.04 -16.60
CA ASP A 61 -5.91 0.70 -16.61
C ASP A 61 -6.81 0.22 -15.47
N CYS A 62 -6.90 -1.10 -15.28
CA CYS A 62 -7.64 -1.70 -14.18
C CYS A 62 -7.11 -1.26 -12.80
N LEU A 63 -5.78 -1.16 -12.65
CA LEU A 63 -5.13 -0.70 -11.43
C LEU A 63 -5.44 0.78 -11.15
N ILE A 64 -5.38 1.64 -12.17
CA ILE A 64 -5.71 3.06 -12.02
C ILE A 64 -7.18 3.23 -11.62
N LEU A 65 -8.08 2.46 -12.23
CA LEU A 65 -9.51 2.48 -11.89
C LEU A 65 -9.75 2.01 -10.46
N SER A 66 -9.07 0.96 -10.01
CA SER A 66 -9.22 0.46 -8.64
C SER A 66 -8.71 1.48 -7.61
N ILE A 67 -7.54 2.10 -7.86
CA ILE A 67 -7.01 3.17 -7.01
C ILE A 67 -8.02 4.32 -6.91
N ARG A 68 -8.55 4.80 -8.04
CA ARG A 68 -9.56 5.88 -8.05
C ARG A 68 -10.81 5.49 -7.27
N TYR A 69 -11.29 4.26 -7.42
CA TYR A 69 -12.44 3.74 -6.69
C TYR A 69 -12.19 3.76 -5.18
N TYR A 70 -11.07 3.21 -4.71
CA TYR A 70 -10.75 3.17 -3.28
C TYR A 70 -10.49 4.56 -2.69
N LEU A 71 -9.85 5.47 -3.43
CA LEU A 71 -9.70 6.86 -3.01
C LEU A 71 -11.08 7.51 -2.79
N LYS A 72 -12.00 7.38 -3.75
CA LYS A 72 -13.35 7.92 -3.62
C LYS A 72 -14.12 7.30 -2.45
N LYS A 73 -14.08 5.97 -2.33
CA LYS A 73 -14.79 5.21 -1.29
C LYS A 73 -14.37 5.64 0.12
N ASN A 74 -13.08 5.91 0.33
CA ASN A 74 -12.53 6.28 1.63
C ASN A 74 -12.39 7.80 1.83
N ASN A 75 -12.98 8.61 0.95
CA ASN A 75 -12.86 10.07 0.97
C ASN A 75 -11.40 10.57 0.97
N LEU A 76 -10.53 9.89 0.24
CA LEU A 76 -9.11 10.22 0.10
C LEU A 76 -8.83 10.94 -1.22
N ILE A 77 -7.70 11.65 -1.25
CA ILE A 77 -7.14 12.28 -2.43
C ILE A 77 -5.64 11.99 -2.51
N LEU A 78 -5.19 11.60 -3.69
CA LEU A 78 -3.78 11.47 -4.02
C LEU A 78 -3.39 12.68 -4.87
N ARG A 79 -2.46 13.51 -4.40
CA ARG A 79 -1.94 14.67 -5.14
C ARG A 79 -0.45 14.54 -5.34
N ARG A 80 0.03 14.95 -6.51
CA ARG A 80 1.47 15.12 -6.73
C ARG A 80 1.94 16.34 -5.93
N THR A 81 3.05 16.20 -5.20
CA THR A 81 3.70 17.35 -4.57
C THR A 81 4.32 18.25 -5.64
N ALA A 82 4.64 19.49 -5.29
CA ALA A 82 5.26 20.43 -6.21
C ALA A 82 6.75 20.13 -6.50
N ASP A 83 7.27 18.97 -6.08
CA ASP A 83 8.65 18.60 -6.29
C ASP A 83 8.90 17.93 -7.67
N ASN A 84 10.17 17.88 -8.04
CA ASN A 84 10.63 17.24 -9.27
C ASN A 84 10.76 15.72 -9.14
N MET A 85 10.41 15.14 -7.99
CA MET A 85 10.68 13.74 -7.66
C MET A 85 9.48 12.82 -7.90
N ASN A 86 8.39 13.33 -8.50
CA ASN A 86 7.12 12.60 -8.63
C ASN A 86 6.64 12.05 -7.29
N THR A 87 6.82 12.81 -6.20
CA THR A 87 6.30 12.40 -4.90
C THR A 87 4.79 12.61 -4.87
N PHE A 88 4.07 11.66 -4.26
CA PHE A 88 2.62 11.73 -4.11
C PHE A 88 2.26 11.78 -2.63
N TYR A 89 1.36 12.70 -2.29
CA TYR A 89 0.77 12.81 -0.97
C TYR A 89 -0.65 12.24 -1.00
N LEU A 90 -0.95 11.36 -0.05
CA LEU A 90 -2.27 10.81 0.19
C LEU A 90 -2.86 11.51 1.43
N GLY A 91 -4.01 12.17 1.28
CA GLY A 91 -4.69 12.85 2.38
C GLY A 91 -6.20 12.69 2.33
N ASN A 92 -6.89 13.18 3.36
CA ASN A 92 -8.36 13.21 3.39
C ASN A 92 -8.86 14.38 2.54
N ARG A 93 -9.89 14.16 1.72
CA ARG A 93 -10.51 15.22 0.91
C ARG A 93 -11.11 16.36 1.71
N GLN A 94 -11.52 16.13 2.96
CA GLN A 94 -12.13 17.16 3.82
C GLN A 94 -11.09 18.09 4.46
N GLU A 95 -9.83 17.69 4.49
CA GLU A 95 -8.72 18.50 5.04
C GLU A 95 -8.17 19.50 4.01
N PHE A 96 -8.78 19.59 2.83
CA PHE A 96 -8.45 20.48 1.71
C PHE A 96 -9.70 21.17 1.16
#